data_AF-A0A7X9IFU8-F1
#
_entry.id   AF-A0A7X9IFU8-F1
#
_cell.length_a   1.000
_cell.length_b   1.000
_cell.length_c   1.000
_cell.angle_alpha   90.00
_cell.angle_beta   90.00
_cell.angle_gamma   90.00
#
_symmetry.space_group_name_H-M   'P 1'
#
loop_
_entity.id
_entity.type
_entity.pdbx_description
1 polymer ?
#
loop_
_entity_poly.entity_id
_entity_poly.type
_entity_poly.pdbx_seq_one_letter_code
_entity_poly.pdbx_strand_id
1 'polypeptide(L)'
;MFGIGTTELLVILVVALIVIGPSKLPDVMRTIGKGLAEFRRVSTDVKSTLETEVRRAEEKQRQEETKKELFPENEAAKAEKAPETDKAADPAHIDAAAPAASEKPAA
;
A
#
# COMPACT_ATOMS: atom_id res chain seq x y z
N MET A 1 39.71 11.42 17.63
CA MET A 1 39.78 12.84 18.05
C MET A 1 38.46 13.36 18.65
N PHE A 2 37.63 12.50 19.24
CA PHE A 2 36.47 12.91 20.06
C PHE A 2 36.36 11.95 21.24
N GLY A 3 37.27 12.12 22.20
CA GLY A 3 37.18 11.46 23.49
C GLY A 3 36.27 12.29 24.39
N ILE A 4 34.96 12.21 24.18
CA ILE A 4 34.01 12.73 25.18
C ILE A 4 34.00 11.70 26.29
N GLY A 5 34.78 11.98 27.34
CA GLY A 5 34.74 11.21 28.57
C GLY A 5 33.48 11.49 29.36
N THR A 6 33.28 10.70 30.41
CA THR A 6 32.23 10.94 31.40
C THR A 6 32.35 12.32 32.04
N THR A 7 33.58 12.83 32.23
CA THR A 7 33.86 14.16 32.78
C THR A 7 33.40 15.28 31.84
N GLU A 8 33.76 15.24 30.56
CA GLU A 8 33.33 16.24 29.58
C GLU A 8 31.80 16.26 29.43
N LEU A 9 31.17 15.09 29.40
CA LEU A 9 29.71 15.00 29.36
C LEU A 9 29.06 15.64 30.60
N LEU A 10 29.63 15.45 31.78
CA LEU A 10 29.13 16.04 33.02
C LEU A 10 29.26 17.56 33.03
N VAL A 11 30.37 18.11 32.51
CA VAL A 11 30.55 19.57 32.36
C VAL A 11 29.49 20.15 31.41
N ILE A 12 29.25 19.51 30.27
CA ILE A 12 28.21 19.93 29.32
C ILE A 12 26.83 19.86 29.98
N LEU A 13 26.55 18.81 30.76
CA LEU A 13 25.30 18.67 31.48
C LEU A 13 25.10 19.82 32.49
N VAL A 14 26.13 20.18 33.27
CA VAL A 14 26.05 21.30 34.21
C VAL A 14 25.78 22.62 33.49
N VAL A 15 26.46 22.88 32.37
CA VAL A 15 26.22 24.09 31.57
C VAL A 15 24.78 24.11 31.02
N ALA A 16 24.31 22.98 30.48
CA ALA A 16 22.93 22.86 30.00
C ALA A 16 21.89 23.07 31.12
N LEU A 17 22.17 22.56 32.32
CA LEU A 17 21.33 22.76 33.51
C LEU A 17 21.29 24.22 33.96
N ILE A 18 22.38 24.98 33.82
CA ILE A 18 22.38 26.41 34.13
C ILE A 18 21.55 27.19 33.12
N VAL A 19 21.68 26.87 31.83
CA VAL A 19 20.96 27.57 30.75
C VAL A 19 19.46 27.27 30.78
N ILE A 20 19.09 26.01 30.92
CA ILE A 20 17.68 25.55 30.86
C ILE A 20 17.03 25.63 32.25
N GLY A 21 17.80 25.37 33.30
CA GLY A 21 17.34 25.18 34.68
C GLY A 21 17.11 23.70 35.02
N PRO A 22 17.57 23.21 36.19
CA PRO A 22 17.39 21.81 36.60
C PRO A 22 15.92 21.42 36.76
N SER A 23 15.06 22.36 37.14
CA SER A 23 13.61 22.12 37.26
C SER A 23 12.91 22.01 35.91
N LYS A 24 13.48 22.55 34.82
CA LYS A 24 12.88 22.54 33.48
C LYS A 24 13.31 21.34 32.64
N LEU A 25 14.50 20.80 32.87
CA LEU A 25 14.98 19.57 32.23
C LEU A 25 13.95 18.42 32.31
N PRO A 26 13.37 18.05 33.48
CA PRO A 26 12.40 16.96 33.54
C PRO A 26 11.14 17.25 32.72
N ASP A 27 10.70 18.50 32.62
CA ASP A 27 9.52 18.87 31.84
C ASP A 27 9.79 18.76 30.32
N VAL A 28 10.97 19.18 29.86
CA VAL A 28 11.40 19.01 28.47
C VAL A 28 11.51 17.52 28.12
N MET A 29 12.15 16.73 28.98
CA MET A 29 12.30 15.29 28.77
C MET A 29 10.95 14.57 28.79
N ARG A 30 10.01 14.96 29.66
CA ARG A 30 8.64 14.42 29.65
C ARG A 30 7.92 14.72 28.34
N THR A 31 8.10 15.91 27.80
CA THR A 31 7.44 16.31 26.54
C THR A 31 7.99 15.52 25.36
N ILE A 32 9.32 15.45 25.25
CA ILE A 32 10.00 14.63 24.22
C ILE A 32 9.64 13.15 24.39
N GLY A 33 9.66 12.65 25.63
CA GLY A 33 9.37 11.27 25.97
C GLY A 33 7.93 10.87 25.61
N LYS A 34 6.95 11.73 25.86
CA LYS A 34 5.56 11.51 25.44
C LYS A 34 5.44 11.42 23.93
N GLY A 35 6.06 12.35 23.19
CA GLY A 35 6.05 12.32 21.73
C GLY A 35 6.69 11.05 21.17
N LEU A 36 7.81 10.61 21.74
CA LEU A 36 8.48 9.37 21.34
C LEU A 36 7.63 8.12 21.68
N ALA A 37 6.96 8.12 22.83
CA ALA A 37 6.07 7.03 23.24
C ALA A 37 4.85 6.91 22.32
N GLU A 38 4.23 8.04 21.96
CA GLU A 38 3.13 8.09 21.00
C GLU A 38 3.59 7.63 19.61
N PHE A 39 4.73 8.13 19.14
CA PHE A 39 5.33 7.69 17.87
C PHE A 39 5.58 6.18 17.86
N ARG A 40 6.11 5.63 18.96
CA ARG A 40 6.34 4.19 19.10
C ARG A 40 5.04 3.39 19.04
N ARG A 41 3.98 3.88 19.68
CA ARG A 41 2.66 3.23 19.67
C ARG A 41 2.08 3.19 18.27
N VAL A 42 2.06 4.35 17.58
CA VAL A 42 1.59 4.43 16.18
C VAL A 42 2.40 3.50 15.28
N SER A 43 3.72 3.50 15.41
CA SER A 43 4.60 2.59 14.64
C SER A 43 4.26 1.11 14.88
N THR A 44 3.91 0.77 16.11
CA THR A 44 3.55 -0.61 16.49
C THR A 44 2.19 -1.01 15.92
N ASP A 45 1.21 -0.11 15.99
CA ASP A 45 -0.14 -0.35 15.46
C ASP A 45 -0.13 -0.52 13.93
N VAL A 46 0.65 0.31 13.23
CA VAL A 46 0.85 0.18 11.78
C VAL A 46 1.51 -1.16 11.43
N LYS A 47 2.59 -1.53 12.13
CA LYS A 47 3.24 -2.83 11.91
C LYS A 47 2.26 -3.98 12.13
N SER A 48 1.47 -3.94 13.20
CA SER A 48 0.49 -4.98 13.51
C SER A 48 -0.62 -5.07 12.45
N THR A 49 -1.05 -3.93 11.91
CA THR A 49 -2.08 -3.89 10.86
C THR A 49 -1.55 -4.50 9.57
N LEU A 50 -0.35 -4.11 9.13
CA LEU A 50 0.29 -4.67 7.95
C LEU A 50 0.53 -6.17 8.08
N GLU A 51 1.03 -6.62 9.23
CA GLU A 51 1.27 -8.04 9.51
C GLU A 51 -0.04 -8.85 9.45
N THR A 52 -1.14 -8.28 9.94
CA THR A 52 -2.47 -8.90 9.87
C THR A 52 -3.00 -8.94 8.44
N GLU A 53 -2.82 -7.88 7.65
CA GLU A 53 -3.28 -7.82 6.26
C GLU A 53 -2.50 -8.76 5.35
N VAL A 54 -1.16 -8.81 5.50
CA VAL A 54 -0.31 -9.75 4.77
C VAL A 54 -0.72 -11.18 5.07
N ARG A 55 -0.88 -11.53 6.34
CA ARG A 55 -1.32 -12.88 6.75
C ARG A 55 -2.69 -13.24 6.18
N ARG A 56 -3.62 -12.30 6.13
CA ARG A 56 -4.95 -12.50 5.49
C ARG A 56 -4.86 -12.64 3.98
N ALA A 57 -3.96 -11.90 3.32
CA ALA A 57 -3.75 -12.00 1.88
C ALA A 57 -3.19 -13.39 1.50
N GLU A 58 -2.22 -13.89 2.27
CA GLU A 58 -1.65 -15.23 2.11
C GLU A 58 -2.70 -16.33 2.33
N GLU A 59 -3.53 -16.22 3.37
CA GLU A 59 -4.60 -17.19 3.65
C GLU A 59 -5.66 -17.22 2.53
N LYS A 60 -5.98 -16.08 1.90
CA LYS A 60 -6.89 -16.01 0.77
C LYS A 60 -6.30 -16.64 -0.49
N GLN A 61 -5.04 -16.32 -0.80
CA GLN A 61 -4.35 -16.91 -1.96
C GLN A 61 -4.29 -18.43 -1.85
N ARG A 62 -3.93 -18.96 -0.68
CA ARG A 62 -3.87 -20.41 -0.44
C ARG A 62 -5.25 -21.08 -0.61
N GLN A 63 -6.33 -20.41 -0.21
CA GLN A 63 -7.69 -20.91 -0.42
C GLN A 63 -8.11 -20.90 -1.89
N GLU A 64 -7.74 -19.86 -2.65
CA GLU A 64 -8.02 -19.79 -4.08
C GLU A 64 -7.25 -20.84 -4.87
N GLU A 65 -5.98 -21.06 -4.55
CA GLU A 65 -5.16 -22.13 -5.13
C GLU A 65 -5.76 -23.50 -4.80
N THR A 66 -6.06 -23.76 -3.52
CA THR A 66 -6.68 -25.02 -3.08
C THR A 66 -8.04 -25.23 -3.78
N LYS A 67 -8.84 -24.18 -3.97
CA LYS A 67 -10.13 -24.25 -4.69
C LYS A 67 -9.97 -24.50 -6.19
N LYS A 68 -8.95 -23.92 -6.83
CA LYS A 68 -8.60 -24.20 -8.24
C LYS A 68 -8.11 -25.63 -8.43
N GLU A 69 -7.32 -26.14 -7.48
CA GLU A 69 -6.80 -27.52 -7.51
C GLU A 69 -7.89 -28.57 -7.20
N LEU A 70 -8.83 -28.26 -6.29
CA LEU A 70 -9.93 -29.17 -5.92
C LEU A 70 -11.08 -29.18 -6.94
N PHE A 71 -11.27 -28.12 -7.73
CA PHE A 71 -12.33 -28.02 -8.73
C PHE A 71 -11.79 -27.54 -10.09
N PRO A 72 -10.90 -28.30 -10.76
CA PRO A 72 -10.33 -27.91 -12.05
C PRO A 72 -11.31 -28.01 -13.23
N GLU A 73 -12.54 -28.51 -13.03
CA GLU A 73 -13.37 -29.00 -14.14
C GLU A 73 -14.86 -28.66 -13.96
N ASN A 74 -15.26 -27.40 -14.19
CA ASN A 74 -16.68 -27.10 -14.45
C ASN A 74 -16.94 -25.89 -15.36
N GLU A 75 -16.00 -25.51 -16.22
CA GLU A 75 -16.29 -24.58 -17.33
C GLU A 75 -16.50 -25.30 -18.67
N ALA A 76 -16.24 -26.61 -18.78
CA ALA A 76 -16.46 -27.37 -20.01
C ALA A 76 -17.93 -27.81 -20.24
N ALA A 77 -18.79 -27.79 -19.21
CA ALA A 77 -20.15 -28.33 -19.28
C ALA A 77 -21.23 -27.32 -19.70
N LYS A 78 -20.87 -26.19 -20.33
CA LYS A 78 -21.85 -25.22 -20.88
C LYS A 78 -21.77 -25.03 -22.40
N ALA A 79 -20.95 -25.80 -23.10
CA ALA A 79 -20.81 -25.71 -24.56
C ALA A 79 -21.69 -26.71 -25.35
N GLU A 80 -22.49 -27.56 -24.69
CA GLU A 80 -23.38 -28.50 -25.38
C GLU A 80 -24.81 -27.99 -25.45
N LYS A 81 -25.02 -26.91 -26.21
CA LYS A 81 -26.35 -26.65 -26.80
C LYS A 81 -26.23 -25.87 -28.11
N ALA A 82 -25.92 -26.59 -29.18
CA ALA A 82 -26.38 -26.28 -30.52
C ALA A 82 -27.17 -27.51 -31.02
N PRO A 83 -28.40 -27.30 -31.51
CA PRO A 83 -28.65 -27.38 -32.95
C PRO A 83 -29.61 -26.24 -33.38
N GLU A 84 -29.82 -25.85 -34.63
CA GLU A 84 -29.35 -26.20 -35.96
C GLU A 84 -29.77 -25.01 -36.87
N THR A 85 -28.99 -24.79 -37.91
CA THR A 85 -29.28 -24.23 -39.25
C THR A 85 -30.74 -23.86 -39.62
N ASP A 86 -30.95 -22.66 -40.18
CA ASP A 86 -31.46 -22.52 -41.56
C ASP A 86 -31.28 -21.10 -42.14
N LYS A 87 -30.98 -21.08 -43.45
CA LYS A 87 -31.26 -20.05 -44.47
C LYS A 87 -30.25 -18.93 -44.81
N ALA A 88 -29.24 -19.35 -45.58
CA ALA A 88 -29.02 -19.02 -47.00
C ALA A 88 -29.12 -17.55 -47.51
N ALA A 89 -27.97 -17.12 -48.10
CA ALA A 89 -27.77 -16.34 -49.35
C ALA A 89 -28.25 -14.86 -49.36
N ASP A 90 -27.55 -13.87 -49.92
CA ASP A 90 -26.45 -13.77 -50.87
C ASP A 90 -25.88 -12.31 -50.78
N PRO A 91 -24.68 -12.00 -51.34
CA PRO A 91 -23.86 -10.83 -51.03
C PRO A 91 -23.99 -9.71 -52.08
N ALA A 92 -23.52 -8.50 -51.75
CA ALA A 92 -22.86 -7.56 -52.67
C ALA A 92 -22.72 -6.16 -52.04
N HIS A 93 -21.47 -5.65 -52.03
CA HIS A 93 -21.04 -4.30 -52.44
C HIS A 93 -21.72 -3.06 -51.78
N ILE A 94 -21.10 -1.93 -51.45
CA ILE A 94 -19.87 -1.22 -51.83
C ILE A 94 -19.82 0.00 -50.88
N ASP A 95 -18.65 0.30 -50.30
CA ASP A 95 -17.85 1.50 -50.59
C ASP A 95 -18.55 2.86 -50.33
N ALA A 96 -18.04 3.62 -49.36
CA ALA A 96 -17.77 5.06 -49.53
C ALA A 96 -17.14 5.69 -48.27
N ALA A 97 -15.87 6.07 -48.43
CA ALA A 97 -15.31 7.37 -48.06
C ALA A 97 -15.15 7.79 -46.57
N ALA A 98 -13.88 7.80 -46.16
CA ALA A 98 -13.24 8.72 -45.22
C ALA A 98 -13.39 10.22 -45.67
N PRO A 99 -12.77 11.26 -45.05
CA PRO A 99 -11.82 11.30 -43.91
C PRO A 99 -11.94 12.51 -42.93
N ALA A 100 -11.09 12.47 -41.89
CA ALA A 100 -10.23 13.53 -41.32
C ALA A 100 -10.71 14.97 -40.98
N ALA A 101 -10.15 15.41 -39.85
CA ALA A 101 -9.70 16.77 -39.49
C ALA A 101 -10.76 17.79 -39.04
N SER A 102 -10.61 18.28 -37.80
CA SER A 102 -9.95 19.57 -37.56
C SER A 102 -9.89 19.90 -36.06
N GLU A 103 -8.67 20.15 -35.60
CA GLU A 103 -8.35 20.93 -34.40
C GLU A 103 -9.17 22.23 -34.33
N LYS A 104 -9.46 22.69 -33.11
CA LYS A 104 -9.67 24.11 -32.87
C LYS A 104 -9.16 24.50 -31.47
N PRO A 105 -8.12 25.35 -31.37
CA PRO A 105 -7.77 26.05 -30.14
C PRO A 105 -8.58 27.35 -29.99
N ALA A 106 -8.41 27.99 -28.83
CA ALA A 106 -8.81 29.36 -28.44
C ALA A 106 -10.14 29.50 -27.67
N ALA A 107 -10.01 29.67 -26.35
CA ALA A 107 -10.35 30.90 -25.63
C ALA A 107 -9.58 30.94 -24.31
#